data_AF-A0A0G1EWI0-F1
#
_entry.id   AF-A0A0G1EWI0-F1
#
_cell.length_a   1.000
_cell.length_b   1.000
_cell.length_c   1.000
_cell.angle_alpha   90.00
_cell.angle_beta   90.00
_cell.angle_gamma   90.00
#
_symmetry.space_group_name_H-M   'P 1'
#
loop_
_entity.id
_entity.type
_entity.pdbx_description
1 polymer ?
#
loop_
_entity_poly.entity_id
_entity_poly.type
_entity_poly.pdbx_seq_one_letter_code
_entity_poly.pdbx_strand_id
1 'polypeptide(L)' 'MVETKIARRSIYSEEFKERWFKMSFAEQMGNIGSEVGRATKWQNKDEKSFWGAVGRAMELFDLTQMDKRWKG' A
#
# COMPACT_ATOMS: atom_id res chain seq x y z
N MET A 1 28.85 -7.40 -7.85
CA MET A 1 27.43 -7.63 -8.21
C MET A 1 26.80 -8.40 -7.07
N VAL A 2 26.12 -7.71 -6.15
CA VAL A 2 25.37 -8.38 -5.08
C VAL A 2 23.91 -8.13 -5.40
N GLU A 3 23.27 -9.16 -5.96
CA GLU A 3 21.84 -9.16 -6.23
C GLU A 3 21.13 -9.45 -4.91
N THR A 4 20.86 -8.41 -4.13
CA THR A 4 20.10 -8.57 -2.89
C THR A 4 18.62 -8.72 -3.26
N LYS A 5 18.18 -9.96 -3.50
CA LYS A 5 16.76 -10.33 -3.40
C LYS A 5 16.34 -10.20 -1.93
N ILE A 6 16.16 -8.97 -1.46
CA ILE A 6 15.35 -8.73 -0.26
C ILE A 6 13.93 -9.05 -0.72
N ALA A 7 13.44 -10.26 -0.40
CA ALA A 7 12.01 -10.50 -0.44
C ALA A 7 11.37 -9.43 0.44
N ARG A 8 10.68 -8.44 -0.17
CA ARG A 8 10.00 -7.37 0.56
C ARG A 8 8.96 -8.03 1.46
N ARG A 9 9.31 -8.23 2.73
CA ARG A 9 8.37 -8.71 3.73
C ARG A 9 7.50 -7.52 4.12
N SER A 10 6.22 -7.61 3.78
CA SER A 10 5.22 -6.63 4.19
C SER A 10 5.20 -6.48 5.73
N ILE A 11 5.04 -5.25 6.20
CA ILE A 11 4.94 -4.91 7.63
C ILE A 11 3.57 -5.26 8.24
N TYR A 12 2.59 -5.64 7.40
CA TYR A 12 1.25 -6.00 7.82
C TYR A 12 1.19 -7.44 8.36
N SER A 13 0.32 -7.67 9.35
CA SER A 13 0.06 -9.01 9.88
C SER A 13 -0.50 -9.95 8.80
N GLU A 14 -0.31 -11.26 8.96
CA GLU A 14 -0.91 -12.25 8.05
C GLU A 14 -2.43 -12.10 7.96
N GLU A 15 -3.10 -11.87 9.09
CA GLU A 15 -4.55 -11.64 9.13
C GLU A 15 -4.98 -10.42 8.30
N PHE A 16 -4.25 -9.30 8.40
CA PHE A 16 -4.54 -8.12 7.60
C PHE A 16 -4.37 -8.41 6.11
N LYS A 17 -3.27 -9.10 5.75
CA LYS A 17 -2.99 -9.47 4.37
C LYS A 17 -4.08 -10.39 3.80
N GLU A 18 -4.54 -11.38 4.56
CA GLU A 18 -5.64 -12.25 4.15
C GLU A 18 -6.93 -11.47 3.90
N ARG A 19 -7.27 -10.52 4.77
CA ARG A 19 -8.44 -9.66 4.57
C ARG A 19 -8.28 -8.78 3.34
N TRP A 20 -7.10 -8.20 3.15
CA TRP A 20 -6.79 -7.37 1.98
C TRP A 20 -6.90 -8.19 0.68
N PHE A 21 -6.37 -9.41 0.65
CA PHE A 21 -6.42 -10.30 -0.53
C PHE A 21 -7.81 -10.88 -0.80
N LYS A 22 -8.79 -10.71 0.10
CA LYS A 22 -10.19 -11.04 -0.16
C LYS A 22 -10.96 -9.90 -0.85
N MET A 23 -10.44 -8.67 -0.80
CA MET A 23 -11.03 -7.54 -1.52
C MET A 23 -10.88 -7.72 -3.03
N SER A 24 -11.82 -7.19 -3.80
CA SER A 24 -11.68 -7.02 -5.25
C SER A 24 -10.57 -6.02 -5.58
N PHE A 25 -10.07 -6.06 -6.82
CA PHE A 25 -9.07 -5.08 -7.27
C PHE A 25 -9.56 -3.64 -7.11
N ALA A 26 -10.84 -3.38 -7.44
CA ALA A 26 -11.44 -2.07 -7.31
C ALA A 26 -11.48 -1.58 -5.85
N GLU A 27 -11.79 -2.46 -4.89
CA GLU A 27 -11.76 -2.11 -3.46
C GLU A 27 -10.34 -1.85 -2.94
N GLN A 28 -9.36 -2.66 -3.35
CA GLN A 28 -7.94 -2.43 -3.02
C GLN A 28 -7.48 -1.06 -3.55
N MET A 29 -7.77 -0.77 -4.82
CA MET A 29 -7.44 0.50 -5.46
C MET A 29 -8.22 1.68 -4.87
N GLY A 30 -9.49 1.50 -4.46
CA GLY A 30 -10.27 2.53 -3.80
C GLY A 30 -9.72 2.92 -2.42
N ASN A 31 -9.23 1.94 -1.66
CA ASN A 31 -8.54 2.20 -0.39
C ASN A 31 -7.19 2.91 -0.61
N ILE A 32 -6.39 2.49 -1.60
CA ILE A 32 -5.15 3.19 -1.98
C ILE A 32 -5.45 4.63 -2.42
N GLY A 33 -6.44 4.83 -3.29
CA GLY A 33 -6.87 6.14 -3.75
C GLY A 33 -7.33 7.05 -2.61
N SER A 34 -7.93 6.47 -1.55
CA SER A 34 -8.27 7.22 -0.34
C SER A 34 -7.04 7.74 0.41
N GLU A 35 -5.93 7.00 0.43
CA GLU A 35 -4.65 7.48 0.98
C GLU A 35 -4.02 8.57 0.11
N VAL A 36 -4.08 8.44 -1.22
CA VAL A 36 -3.64 9.49 -2.15
C VAL A 36 -4.46 10.78 -1.95
N GLY A 37 -5.77 10.65 -1.76
CA GLY A 37 -6.65 11.77 -1.41
C GLY A 37 -6.30 12.39 -0.07
N ARG A 38 -5.95 11.59 0.95
CA ARG A 38 -5.44 12.08 2.24
C ARG A 38 -4.11 12.83 2.09
N ALA A 39 -3.18 12.31 1.29
CA ALA A 39 -1.92 12.99 1.01
C ALA A 39 -2.20 14.37 0.38
N THR A 40 -3.03 14.41 -0.66
CA THR A 40 -3.45 15.66 -1.32
C THR A 40 -4.08 16.64 -0.33
N LYS A 41 -4.95 16.15 0.58
CA LYS A 41 -5.61 16.99 1.60
C LYS A 41 -4.61 17.69 2.52
N TRP A 42 -3.53 17.02 2.91
CA TRP A 42 -2.57 17.47 3.92
C TRP A 42 -1.30 18.10 3.33
N GLN A 43 -1.12 18.03 2.02
CA GLN A 43 -0.01 18.66 1.31
C GLN A 43 0.09 20.15 1.67
N ASN A 44 1.30 20.60 2.02
CA ASN A 44 1.62 21.97 2.45
C ASN A 44 0.87 22.45 3.71
N LYS A 45 0.18 21.57 4.45
CA LYS A 45 -0.54 21.91 5.69
C LYS A 45 0.06 21.22 6.91
N ASP A 46 0.34 19.93 6.78
CA ASP A 46 0.93 19.12 7.85
C ASP A 46 1.80 18.04 7.23
N GLU A 47 3.12 18.20 7.34
CA GLU A 47 4.07 17.27 6.71
C GLU A 47 3.95 15.85 7.25
N LYS A 48 3.68 15.70 8.55
CA LYS A 48 3.53 14.38 9.18
C LYS A 48 2.36 13.62 8.59
N SER A 49 1.21 14.28 8.44
CA SER A 49 0.00 13.70 7.86
C SER A 49 0.14 13.45 6.37
N PHE A 50 0.81 14.37 5.65
CA PHE A 50 1.15 14.19 4.24
C PHE A 50 2.01 12.93 4.04
N TRP A 51 3.18 12.86 4.69
CA TRP A 51 4.09 11.74 4.54
C TRP A 51 3.54 10.43 5.09
N GLY A 52 2.73 10.49 6.16
CA GLY A 52 2.02 9.32 6.67
C GLY A 52 1.03 8.72 5.66
N ALA A 53 0.28 9.56 4.94
CA ALA A 53 -0.63 9.12 3.90
C ALA A 53 0.11 8.61 2.65
N VAL A 54 1.18 9.29 2.23
CA VAL A 54 2.04 8.84 1.11
C VAL A 54 2.64 7.47 1.40
N GLY A 55 3.25 7.30 2.59
CA GLY A 55 3.85 6.03 3.00
C GLY A 55 2.83 4.90 3.00
N ARG A 56 1.65 5.13 3.57
CA ARG A 56 0.59 4.14 3.60
C ARG A 56 0.07 3.78 2.20
N ALA A 57 -0.08 4.75 1.30
CA ALA A 57 -0.47 4.47 -0.09
C ALA A 57 0.53 3.51 -0.77
N MET A 58 1.83 3.76 -0.58
CA MET A 58 2.90 2.92 -1.13
C MET A 58 2.93 1.52 -0.51
N GLU A 59 2.76 1.40 0.81
CA GLU A 59 2.69 0.11 1.50
C GLU A 59 1.51 -0.74 1.01
N LEU A 60 0.33 -0.13 0.83
CA LEU A 60 -0.85 -0.81 0.32
C LEU A 60 -0.70 -1.19 -1.16
N PHE A 61 0.02 -0.38 -1.94
CA PHE A 61 0.36 -0.70 -3.32
C PHE A 61 1.30 -1.91 -3.40
N ASP A 62 2.39 -1.90 -2.62
CA ASP A 62 3.31 -3.04 -2.49
C ASP A 62 2.55 -4.29 -2.02
N LEU A 63 1.64 -4.16 -1.05
CA LEU A 63 0.80 -5.27 -0.60
C LEU A 63 -0.08 -5.81 -1.74
N THR A 64 -0.69 -4.93 -2.53
CA THR A 64 -1.51 -5.31 -3.69
C THR A 64 -0.68 -6.04 -4.76
N GLN A 65 0.59 -5.65 -4.97
CA GLN A 65 1.51 -6.36 -5.87
C GLN A 65 1.89 -7.77 -5.36
N MET A 66 1.83 -8.03 -4.06
CA MET A 66 2.07 -9.36 -3.49
C MET A 66 0.89 -10.32 -3.72
N ASP A 67 -0.28 -9.80 -4.08
CA ASP A 67 -1.46 -10.60 -4.37
C ASP A 67 -1.28 -11.37 -5.68
N LYS A 68 -1.25 -12.71 -5.56
CA LYS A 68 -0.96 -13.59 -6.71
C LYS A 68 -2.04 -13.53 -7.79
N ARG A 69 -3.24 -12.99 -7.50
CA ARG A 69 -4.33 -12.83 -8.46
C ARG A 69 -4.00 -11.83 -9.58
N TRP A 70 -3.10 -10.87 -9.32
CA TRP A 70 -2.79 -9.76 -10.23
C TRP A 70 -1.46 -9.93 -10.98
N LYS A 71 -0.91 -11.15 -11.04
CA LYS A 71 0.30 -11.41 -11.82
C LYS A 71 0.01 -11.24 -13.32
N GLY A 72 0.76 -10.34 -13.96
CA GLY A 72 0.89 -10.28 -15.42
C GLY A 72 1.79 -11.38 -15.96
#